data_AF-A0A8S4QU37-F1
#
_entry.id   AF-A0A8S4QU37-F1
#
_cell.length_a   1.000
_cell.length_b   1.000
_cell.length_c   1.000
_cell.angle_alpha   90.00
_cell.angle_beta   90.00
_cell.angle_gamma   90.00
#
_symmetry.space_group_name_H-M   'P 1'
#
loop_
_entity.id
_entity.type
_entity.pdbx_description
1 polymer ?
#
loop_
_entity_poly.entity_id
_entity_poly.type
_entity_poly.pdbx_seq_one_letter_code
_entity_poly.pdbx_strand_id
1 'polypeptide(L)'
;TEVKELTNNVFANLGGLPLPFIGVSGMSACPHVKRADNGQPAPCPLAANVEYVYTNQFPIESFYPQVPLRVHWALNDGQKDVICFEVPAIITKR
;
A
#
# COMPACT_ATOMS: atom_id res chain seq x y z
N THR A 1 15.79 -13.31 0.48
CA THR A 1 16.20 -12.62 1.71
C THR A 1 14.97 -12.29 2.51
N GLU A 2 15.09 -12.28 3.83
CA GLU A 2 14.00 -11.90 4.74
C GLU A 2 13.68 -10.40 4.63
N VAL A 3 12.39 -10.05 4.71
CA VAL A 3 11.90 -8.66 4.68
C VAL A 3 11.70 -8.20 6.13
N LYS A 4 12.58 -7.32 6.61
CA LYS A 4 12.59 -6.89 8.02
C LYS A 4 11.65 -5.75 8.33
N GLU A 5 11.42 -4.90 7.34
CA GLU A 5 10.49 -3.78 7.39
C GLU A 5 9.68 -3.76 6.10
N LEU A 6 8.50 -3.17 6.18
CA LEU A 6 7.62 -3.04 5.04
C LEU A 6 6.86 -1.73 5.21
N THR A 7 7.05 -0.81 4.28
CA THR A 7 6.50 0.55 4.35
C THR A 7 5.64 0.81 3.13
N ASN A 8 4.49 1.44 3.35
CA ASN A 8 3.61 1.88 2.27
C ASN A 8 4.21 3.05 1.51
N ASN A 9 4.17 2.99 0.18
CA ASN A 9 4.36 4.14 -0.70
C ASN A 9 3.11 4.23 -1.61
N VAL A 10 2.12 4.99 -1.15
CA VAL A 10 0.78 5.03 -1.78
C VAL A 10 0.36 6.47 -2.03
N PHE A 11 0.09 6.80 -3.29
CA PHE A 11 -0.36 8.13 -3.70
C PHE A 11 -1.18 8.05 -4.99
N ALA A 12 -2.04 9.04 -5.22
CA ALA A 12 -2.67 9.24 -6.52
C ALA A 12 -1.76 10.09 -7.42
N ASN A 13 -1.67 9.75 -8.69
CA ASN A 13 -0.98 10.54 -9.70
C ASN A 13 -2.02 11.25 -10.58
N LEU A 14 -1.95 12.59 -10.58
CA LEU A 14 -2.80 13.50 -11.33
C LEU A 14 -1.95 14.24 -12.37
N GLY A 15 -1.83 13.68 -13.58
CA GLY A 15 -1.06 14.32 -14.65
C GLY A 15 0.41 14.59 -14.28
N GLY A 16 1.03 13.71 -13.49
CA GLY A 16 2.39 13.84 -13.00
C GLY A 16 2.51 14.45 -11.59
N LEU A 17 1.44 15.02 -11.04
CA LEU A 17 1.43 15.53 -9.66
C LEU A 17 1.06 14.41 -8.68
N PRO A 18 1.95 14.03 -7.73
CA PRO A 18 1.62 13.06 -6.69
C PRO A 18 0.78 13.72 -5.59
N LEU A 19 -0.39 13.13 -5.33
CA LEU A 19 -1.32 13.50 -4.27
C LEU A 19 -1.32 12.40 -3.20
N PRO A 20 -0.76 12.64 -2.00
CA PRO A 20 -0.64 11.62 -0.97
C PRO A 20 -1.99 11.27 -0.33
N PHE A 21 -2.16 9.99 0.04
CA PHE A 21 -3.24 9.59 0.92
C PHE A 21 -2.84 9.77 2.39
N ILE A 22 -3.57 10.60 3.12
CA ILE A 22 -3.30 10.92 4.53
C ILE A 22 -3.30 9.64 5.39
N GLY A 23 -2.23 9.47 6.17
CA GLY A 23 -2.10 8.34 7.11
C GLY A 23 -1.81 7.00 6.45
N VAL A 24 -1.44 6.96 5.17
CA VAL A 24 -1.13 5.72 4.44
C VAL A 24 0.33 5.66 4.04
N SER A 25 0.78 6.62 3.21
CA SER A 25 2.16 6.64 2.71
C SER A 25 3.15 6.90 3.85
N GLY A 26 4.27 6.19 3.85
CA GLY A 26 5.28 6.21 4.91
C GLY A 26 4.91 5.39 6.15
N MET A 27 3.71 4.81 6.23
CA MET A 27 3.31 3.99 7.38
C MET A 27 3.73 2.53 7.22
N SER A 28 4.02 1.87 8.35
CA SER A 28 4.36 0.44 8.36
C SER A 28 3.19 -0.41 7.87
N ALA A 29 3.46 -1.25 6.87
CA ALA A 29 2.54 -2.25 6.36
C ALA A 29 2.61 -3.57 7.14
N CYS A 30 3.68 -3.79 7.93
CA CYS A 30 3.90 -5.04 8.69
C CYS A 30 2.70 -5.47 9.57
N PRO A 31 2.02 -4.57 10.32
CA PRO A 31 0.88 -4.97 11.15
C PRO A 31 -0.32 -5.50 10.36
N HIS A 32 -0.34 -5.27 9.04
CA HIS A 32 -1.43 -5.57 8.13
C HIS A 32 -1.15 -6.78 7.24
N VAL A 33 -0.14 -7.58 7.57
CA VAL A 33 0.26 -8.79 6.85
C VAL A 33 -0.20 -10.04 7.59
N LYS A 34 -0.74 -11.01 6.85
CA LYS A 34 -1.12 -12.34 7.33
C LYS A 34 -0.48 -13.41 6.46
N ARG A 35 -0.25 -14.61 6.99
CA ARG A 35 0.17 -15.75 6.15
C ARG A 35 -0.99 -16.19 5.26
N ALA A 36 -0.71 -16.51 4.01
CA ALA A 36 -1.74 -16.93 3.07
C ALA A 36 -2.29 -18.34 3.38
N ASP A 37 -1.47 -19.22 3.96
CA ASP A 37 -1.82 -20.62 4.22
C ASP A 37 -2.82 -20.81 5.36
N ASN A 38 -2.70 -20.02 6.43
CA ASN A 38 -3.46 -20.21 7.66
C ASN A 38 -4.13 -18.93 8.19
N GLY A 39 -3.93 -17.79 7.50
CA GLY A 39 -4.53 -16.50 7.86
C GLY A 39 -4.00 -15.88 9.16
N GLN A 40 -2.99 -16.47 9.80
CA GLN A 40 -2.43 -15.94 11.04
C GLN A 40 -1.69 -14.62 10.79
N PRO A 41 -1.75 -13.65 11.73
CA PRO A 41 -0.94 -12.45 11.67
C PRO A 41 0.54 -12.78 11.48
N ALA A 42 1.19 -12.10 10.55
CA ALA A 42 2.61 -12.24 10.27
C ALA A 42 3.24 -10.84 10.18
N PRO A 43 3.32 -10.11 11.30
CA PRO A 43 4.12 -8.89 11.31
C PRO A 43 5.56 -9.23 10.96
N CYS A 44 6.25 -8.27 10.35
CA CYS A 44 7.65 -8.41 10.00
C CYS A 44 8.49 -8.89 11.21
N PRO A 45 9.53 -9.70 10.97
CA PRO A 45 10.10 -10.00 9.65
C PRO A 45 9.36 -11.09 8.85
N LEU A 46 9.35 -10.95 7.52
CA LEU A 46 8.72 -11.90 6.59
C LEU A 46 9.77 -12.82 5.96
N ALA A 47 9.58 -14.12 6.11
CA ALA A 47 10.48 -15.13 5.60
C ALA A 47 10.43 -15.22 4.07
N ALA A 48 11.58 -15.52 3.45
CA ALA A 48 11.65 -15.76 2.02
C ALA A 48 10.85 -17.02 1.63
N ASN A 49 10.27 -17.02 0.42
CA ASN A 49 9.50 -18.15 -0.14
C ASN A 49 8.25 -18.54 0.67
N VAL A 50 7.70 -17.61 1.45
CA VAL A 50 6.39 -17.77 2.10
C VAL A 50 5.41 -16.80 1.48
N GLU A 51 4.20 -17.26 1.19
CA GLU A 51 3.14 -16.43 0.64
C GLU A 51 2.37 -15.71 1.76
N TYR A 52 2.10 -14.43 1.54
CA TYR A 52 1.45 -13.55 2.50
C TYR A 52 0.34 -12.75 1.83
N VAL A 53 -0.65 -12.37 2.62
CA VAL A 53 -1.73 -11.47 2.24
C VAL A 53 -1.57 -10.17 3.02
N TYR A 54 -1.40 -9.08 2.29
CA TYR A 54 -1.44 -7.73 2.83
C TYR A 54 -2.85 -7.14 2.65
N THR A 55 -3.39 -6.47 3.67
CA THR A 55 -4.71 -5.83 3.59
C THR A 55 -4.71 -4.48 4.29
N ASN A 56 -4.99 -3.42 3.54
CA ASN A 56 -5.08 -2.06 4.08
C ASN A 56 -6.44 -1.44 3.77
N GLN A 57 -6.95 -0.64 4.71
CA GLN A 57 -8.15 0.13 4.58
C GLN A 57 -7.92 1.53 5.15
N PHE A 58 -8.23 2.56 4.37
CA PHE A 58 -8.18 3.94 4.78
C PHE A 58 -9.34 4.74 4.18
N PRO A 59 -9.81 5.81 4.86
CA PRO A 59 -10.87 6.65 4.34
C PRO A 59 -10.37 7.54 3.18
N ILE A 60 -11.26 7.80 2.23
CA ILE A 60 -11.07 8.85 1.22
C ILE A 60 -11.83 10.09 1.69
N GLU A 61 -11.09 11.11 2.08
CA GLU A 61 -11.63 12.35 2.60
C GLU A 61 -12.32 13.20 1.53
N SER A 62 -13.25 14.06 1.97
CA SER A 62 -14.09 14.86 1.06
C SER A 62 -13.33 15.94 0.28
N PHE A 63 -12.12 16.30 0.71
CA PHE A 63 -11.29 17.29 0.03
C PHE A 63 -10.54 16.73 -1.18
N TYR A 64 -10.51 15.41 -1.39
CA TYR A 64 -9.87 14.85 -2.59
C TYR A 64 -10.68 15.19 -3.85
N PRO A 65 -10.01 15.56 -4.95
CA PRO A 65 -10.69 15.98 -6.18
C PRO A 65 -11.39 14.80 -6.84
N GLN A 66 -12.60 15.04 -7.37
CA GLN A 66 -13.40 14.05 -8.08
C GLN A 66 -13.02 13.99 -9.55
N VAL A 67 -11.85 13.43 -9.83
CA VAL A 67 -11.29 13.34 -11.19
C VAL A 67 -10.71 11.94 -11.44
N PRO A 68 -10.59 11.53 -12.72
CA PRO A 68 -9.81 10.35 -13.06
C PRO A 68 -8.35 10.52 -12.64
N LEU A 69 -7.80 9.47 -12.04
CA LEU A 69 -6.44 9.44 -11.52
C LEU A 69 -5.87 8.02 -11.65
N ARG A 70 -4.57 7.91 -11.38
CA ARG A 70 -3.90 6.61 -11.28
C ARG A 70 -3.34 6.46 -9.87
N VAL A 71 -3.79 5.46 -9.14
CA VAL A 71 -3.26 5.15 -7.81
C VAL A 71 -1.97 4.35 -7.97
N HIS A 72 -0.87 4.93 -7.54
CA HIS A 72 0.39 4.22 -7.33
C HIS A 72 0.34 3.52 -5.97
N TRP A 73 0.62 2.22 -5.96
CA TRP A 73 0.70 1.44 -4.73
C TRP A 73 1.96 0.59 -4.73
N ALA A 74 2.89 0.92 -3.84
CA ALA A 74 4.09 0.14 -3.61
C ALA A 74 4.29 -0.20 -2.12
N LEU A 75 4.95 -1.33 -1.89
CA LEU A 75 5.44 -1.74 -0.58
C LEU A 75 6.96 -1.83 -0.65
N ASN A 76 7.64 -1.09 0.23
CA ASN A 76 9.09 -0.94 0.22
C ASN A 76 9.71 -1.65 1.44
N ASP A 77 10.79 -2.40 1.22
CA ASP A 77 11.49 -3.17 2.28
C ASP A 77 12.64 -2.42 2.97
N GLY A 78 12.75 -1.10 2.74
CA GLY A 78 13.86 -0.26 3.17
C GLY A 78 14.92 -0.04 2.10
N GLN A 79 14.99 -0.93 1.10
CA GLN A 79 15.96 -0.85 0.02
C GLN A 79 15.29 -0.70 -1.35
N LYS A 80 14.20 -1.43 -1.57
CA LYS A 80 13.50 -1.48 -2.85
C LYS A 80 12.03 -1.82 -2.68
N ASP A 81 11.29 -1.62 -3.76
CA ASP A 81 9.89 -2.04 -3.80
C ASP A 81 9.81 -3.55 -3.99
N VAL A 82 9.15 -4.24 -3.06
CA VAL A 82 8.87 -5.68 -3.16
C VAL A 82 7.64 -5.96 -4.01
N ILE A 83 6.70 -5.00 -4.04
CA ILE A 83 5.51 -4.99 -4.89
C ILE A 83 5.28 -3.55 -5.31
N CYS A 84 4.96 -3.33 -6.58
CA CYS A 84 4.58 -2.03 -7.12
C CYS A 84 3.55 -2.24 -8.23
N PHE A 85 2.40 -1.55 -8.14
CA PHE A 85 1.37 -1.57 -9.18
C PHE A 85 0.62 -0.25 -9.26
N GLU A 86 -0.09 -0.07 -10.37
CA GLU A 86 -0.84 1.14 -10.70
C GLU A 86 -2.31 0.78 -10.95
N VAL A 87 -3.24 1.47 -10.30
CA VAL A 87 -4.69 1.24 -10.47
C VAL A 87 -5.34 2.49 -11.07
N PRO A 88 -5.93 2.41 -12.28
CA PRO A 88 -6.77 3.49 -12.78
C PRO A 88 -8.05 3.59 -11.93
N ALA A 89 -8.35 4.78 -11.42
CA ALA A 89 -9.49 5.00 -10.53
C ALA A 89 -10.13 6.38 -10.78
N ILE A 90 -11.37 6.53 -10.33
CA ILE A 90 -12.08 7.80 -10.29
C ILE A 90 -12.62 7.97 -8.86
N ILE A 91 -12.24 9.06 -8.19
CA ILE A 91 -12.84 9.40 -6.90
C ILE A 91 -14.20 10.02 -7.18
N THR A 92 -15.25 9.46 -6.59
CA THR A 92 -16.62 10.00 -6.68
C THR A 92 -17.14 10.31 -5.28
N LYS A 93 -18.11 11.22 -5.19
CA LYS A 93 -18.93 11.31 -3.98
C LYS A 93 -19.66 9.98 -3.77
N ARG A 94 -19.72 9.55 -2.50
CA ARG A 94 -20.66 8.51 -2.08
C ARG A 94 -22.09 9.04 -2.08
#